data_AF-A0A0D1C2J9-F1
#
_entry.id   AF-A0A0D1C2J9-F1
#
_cell.length_a   1.000
_cell.length_b   1.000
_cell.length_c   1.000
_cell.angle_alpha   90.00
_cell.angle_beta   90.00
_cell.angle_gamma   90.00
#
_symmetry.space_group_name_H-M   'P 1'
#
loop_
_entity.id
_entity.type
_entity.pdbx_description
1 polymer ?
#
loop_
_entity_poly.entity_id
_entity_poly.type
_entity_poly.pdbx_seq_one_letter_code
_entity_poly.pdbx_strand_id
1 'polypeptide(L)'
;MLNVKNMSVMNFENALRGARNPMNSWGKSDSYYDSKGLFVIGENDLTLAKKLCKAGSDHRKFLRQIFISVDITAPLYWWKEFDTYKIGTVANSTSTMHKIHSQEFTLDHFSCDQMTEKTKEQMILLIKYLEDLRTKYLETKDKQYWYDIIQLLPSSYNQLRTCTFNYETMINIYHSRKNHKLQEWHTFCQWIETLPYAKELILLD
;
A
#
# COMPACT_ATOMS: atom_id res chain seq x y z
N MET A 1 -3.68 -13.69 0.39
CA MET A 1 -2.33 -13.09 0.29
C MET A 1 -2.42 -11.64 -0.17
N LEU A 2 -1.68 -10.74 0.50
CA LEU A 2 -1.60 -9.33 0.10
C LEU A 2 -1.01 -9.19 -1.32
N ASN A 3 -1.57 -8.30 -2.11
CA ASN A 3 -1.15 -8.07 -3.49
C ASN A 3 -1.04 -6.57 -3.79
N VAL A 4 0.02 -6.18 -4.51
CA VAL A 4 0.33 -4.79 -4.85
C VAL A 4 0.52 -4.66 -6.36
N LYS A 5 -0.21 -3.75 -7.01
CA LYS A 5 -0.23 -3.59 -8.48
C LYS A 5 -0.34 -2.12 -8.87
N ASN A 6 -0.17 -1.83 -10.18
CA ASN A 6 -0.37 -0.51 -10.77
C ASN A 6 0.42 0.61 -10.06
N MET A 7 1.65 0.32 -9.67
CA MET A 7 2.52 1.27 -8.98
C MET A 7 3.02 2.36 -9.93
N SER A 8 3.02 3.60 -9.46
CA SER A 8 3.65 4.74 -10.10
C SER A 8 4.42 5.55 -9.06
N VAL A 9 5.70 5.84 -9.33
CA VAL A 9 6.51 6.81 -8.58
C VAL A 9 6.67 8.08 -9.39
N MET A 10 6.46 9.22 -8.74
CA MET A 10 6.38 10.52 -9.38
C MET A 10 7.27 11.55 -8.68
N ASN A 11 7.61 12.61 -9.44
CA ASN A 11 8.17 13.86 -8.92
C ASN A 11 9.63 13.79 -8.38
N PHE A 12 10.43 12.82 -8.85
CA PHE A 12 11.85 12.75 -8.52
C PHE A 12 12.64 14.03 -8.88
N GLU A 13 12.44 14.55 -10.10
CA GLU A 13 13.16 15.73 -10.59
C GLU A 13 13.00 16.93 -9.66
N ASN A 14 11.75 17.32 -9.36
CA ASN A 14 11.49 18.46 -8.49
C ASN A 14 11.96 18.21 -7.05
N ALA A 15 11.83 16.97 -6.55
CA ALA A 15 12.29 16.63 -5.21
C ALA A 15 13.81 16.81 -5.08
N LEU A 16 14.59 16.27 -6.02
CA LEU A 16 16.06 16.38 -6.01
C LEU A 16 16.53 17.82 -6.27
N ARG A 17 15.90 18.54 -7.20
CA ARG A 17 16.17 19.97 -7.41
C ARG A 17 15.94 20.77 -6.13
N GLY A 18 14.87 20.46 -5.39
CA GLY A 18 14.55 21.08 -4.10
C GLY A 18 15.47 20.68 -2.95
N ALA A 19 16.20 19.56 -3.07
CA ALA A 19 17.20 19.13 -2.09
C ALA A 19 18.52 19.91 -2.21
N ARG A 20 18.78 20.51 -3.37
CA ARG A 20 19.97 21.34 -3.64
C ARG A 20 19.82 22.74 -3.07
N ASN A 21 20.96 23.39 -2.82
CA ASN A 21 21.00 24.78 -2.37
C ASN A 21 20.38 25.68 -3.45
N PRO A 22 19.27 26.40 -3.14
CA PRO A 22 18.62 27.29 -4.08
C PRO A 22 19.61 28.25 -4.74
N MET A 23 19.50 28.41 -6.06
CA MET A 23 20.28 29.32 -6.91
C MET A 23 21.80 29.06 -6.99
N ASN A 24 22.38 28.34 -6.03
CA ASN A 24 23.83 28.16 -5.89
C ASN A 24 24.33 26.81 -6.42
N SER A 25 23.48 25.78 -6.43
CA SER A 25 23.90 24.43 -6.84
C SER A 25 22.94 23.68 -7.73
N TRP A 26 21.92 24.35 -8.29
CA TRP A 26 20.96 23.74 -9.23
C TRP A 26 21.63 23.25 -10.51
N GLY A 27 22.55 24.03 -11.08
CA GLY A 27 23.31 23.64 -12.28
C GLY A 27 24.33 22.51 -12.06
N LYS A 28 24.44 21.98 -10.83
CA LYS A 28 25.28 20.81 -10.51
C LYS A 28 24.48 19.50 -10.50
N SER A 29 23.20 19.52 -10.88
CA SER A 29 22.38 18.33 -11.06
C SER A 29 22.81 17.61 -12.33
N ASP A 30 22.97 16.30 -12.23
CA ASP A 30 23.38 15.40 -13.31
C ASP A 30 22.33 14.32 -13.59
N SER A 31 21.15 14.43 -12.97
CA SER A 31 19.98 13.62 -13.30
C SER A 31 19.36 14.03 -14.64
N TYR A 32 18.75 13.07 -15.32
CA TYR A 32 18.21 13.28 -16.66
C TYR A 32 17.03 12.33 -16.93
N TYR A 33 16.31 12.59 -18.02
CA TYR A 33 15.33 11.66 -18.56
C TYR A 33 15.99 10.80 -19.64
N ASP A 34 15.86 9.47 -19.53
CA ASP A 34 16.38 8.55 -20.55
C ASP A 34 15.54 8.60 -21.84
N SER A 35 15.94 7.81 -22.84
CA SER A 35 15.24 7.75 -24.13
C SER A 35 13.80 7.23 -24.06
N LYS A 36 13.39 6.66 -22.93
CA LYS A 36 12.03 6.19 -22.65
C LYS A 36 11.23 7.18 -21.80
N GLY A 37 11.82 8.32 -21.45
CA GLY A 37 11.19 9.33 -20.59
C GLY A 37 11.15 8.91 -19.12
N LEU A 38 11.98 7.95 -18.69
CA LEU A 38 12.13 7.60 -17.29
C LEU A 38 13.18 8.51 -16.64
N PHE A 39 12.87 9.00 -15.44
CA PHE A 39 13.79 9.84 -14.70
C PHE A 39 14.89 8.99 -14.07
N VAL A 40 16.15 9.29 -14.41
CA VAL A 40 17.35 8.63 -13.91
C VAL A 40 18.11 9.60 -13.02
N ILE A 41 18.33 9.20 -11.76
CA ILE A 41 19.13 9.97 -10.80
C ILE A 41 20.61 9.84 -11.18
N GLY A 42 21.24 10.97 -11.46
CA GLY A 42 22.68 11.06 -11.72
C GLY A 42 23.52 10.77 -10.48
N GLU A 43 24.81 10.50 -10.66
CA GLU A 43 25.69 10.06 -9.58
C GLU A 43 25.88 11.14 -8.50
N ASN A 44 26.02 12.40 -8.89
CA ASN A 44 26.17 13.53 -7.96
C ASN A 44 24.87 13.76 -7.18
N ASP A 45 23.73 13.72 -7.86
CA ASP A 45 22.41 13.80 -7.23
C ASP A 45 22.16 12.66 -6.24
N LEU A 46 22.48 11.42 -6.63
CA LEU A 46 22.31 10.26 -5.77
C LEU A 46 23.22 10.31 -4.55
N THR A 47 24.47 10.76 -4.72
CA THR A 47 25.43 10.94 -3.62
C THR A 47 24.93 11.97 -2.62
N LEU A 48 24.43 13.12 -3.09
CA LEU A 48 23.81 14.12 -2.24
C LEU A 48 22.58 13.57 -1.52
N ALA A 49 21.67 12.91 -2.25
CA ALA A 49 20.45 12.34 -1.71
C ALA A 49 20.76 11.33 -0.58
N LYS A 50 21.69 10.40 -0.80
CA LYS A 50 22.18 9.45 0.23
C LYS A 50 22.69 10.17 1.47
N LYS A 51 23.51 11.21 1.29
CA LYS A 51 24.05 11.99 2.41
C LYS A 51 22.94 12.65 3.24
N LEU A 52 21.95 13.25 2.58
CA LEU A 52 20.80 13.86 3.25
C LEU A 52 19.94 12.81 3.97
N CYS A 53 19.71 11.66 3.35
CA CYS A 53 18.97 10.55 3.96
C CYS A 53 19.64 10.03 5.23
N LYS A 54 20.97 9.90 5.23
CA LYS A 54 21.78 9.50 6.41
C LYS A 54 21.83 10.57 7.50
N ALA A 55 21.73 11.85 7.14
CA ALA A 55 21.74 12.95 8.10
C ALA A 55 20.44 13.06 8.94
N GLY A 56 19.36 12.37 8.54
CA GLY A 56 18.12 12.27 9.31
C GLY A 56 16.91 12.96 8.66
N SER A 57 15.76 12.83 9.31
CA SER A 57 14.44 13.24 8.78
C SER A 57 14.35 14.73 8.42
N ASP A 58 15.04 15.61 9.15
CA ASP A 58 15.06 17.07 8.90
C ASP A 58 15.82 17.45 7.62
N HIS A 59 16.80 16.62 7.25
CA HIS A 59 17.64 16.82 6.08
C HIS A 59 17.06 16.16 4.82
N ARG A 60 16.32 15.06 4.97
CA ARG A 60 15.72 14.32 3.85
C ARG A 60 14.26 14.68 3.55
N LYS A 61 13.80 15.85 3.97
CA LYS A 61 12.44 16.38 3.69
C LYS A 61 12.05 16.37 2.20
N PHE A 62 13.02 16.31 1.28
CA PHE A 62 12.76 16.14 -0.15
C PHE A 62 12.06 14.82 -0.48
N LEU A 63 12.28 13.75 0.29
CA LEU A 63 11.59 12.46 0.12
C LEU A 63 10.08 12.55 0.31
N ARG A 64 9.61 13.54 1.08
CA ARG A 64 8.18 13.82 1.27
C ARG A 64 7.50 14.30 -0.03
N GLN A 65 8.29 14.70 -1.01
CA GLN A 65 7.83 15.18 -2.31
C GLN A 65 7.94 14.12 -3.42
N ILE A 66 8.47 12.92 -3.13
CA ILE A 66 8.50 11.80 -4.07
C ILE A 66 7.26 10.96 -3.80
N PHE A 67 6.26 11.09 -4.67
CA PHE A 67 4.94 10.48 -4.48
C PHE A 67 4.89 9.08 -5.05
N ILE A 68 4.15 8.21 -4.37
CA ILE A 68 3.83 6.86 -4.81
C ILE A 68 2.31 6.78 -4.90
N SER A 69 1.80 6.31 -6.03
CA SER A 69 0.42 5.88 -6.19
C SER A 69 0.42 4.38 -6.50
N VAL A 70 -0.42 3.61 -5.82
CA VAL A 70 -0.42 2.16 -5.98
C VAL A 70 -1.76 1.55 -5.59
N ASP A 71 -2.11 0.44 -6.23
CA ASP A 71 -3.27 -0.37 -5.88
C ASP A 71 -2.86 -1.52 -4.94
N ILE A 72 -3.50 -1.60 -3.77
CA ILE A 72 -3.22 -2.62 -2.75
C ILE A 72 -4.50 -3.42 -2.50
N THR A 73 -4.41 -4.73 -2.62
CA THR A 73 -5.42 -5.68 -2.14
C THR A 73 -4.91 -6.33 -0.86
N ALA A 74 -5.62 -6.12 0.24
CA ALA A 74 -5.25 -6.66 1.55
C ALA A 74 -6.48 -6.95 2.42
N PRO A 75 -6.36 -7.85 3.42
CA PRO A 75 -7.44 -8.16 4.35
C PRO A 75 -7.74 -7.00 5.31
N LEU A 76 -8.98 -6.90 5.79
CA LEU A 76 -9.40 -5.85 6.74
C LEU A 76 -8.51 -5.76 7.99
N TYR A 77 -8.02 -6.89 8.52
CA TYR A 77 -7.13 -6.85 9.69
C TYR A 77 -5.81 -6.14 9.40
N TRP A 78 -5.28 -6.25 8.18
CA TRP A 78 -4.06 -5.55 7.79
C TRP A 78 -4.35 -4.06 7.59
N TRP A 79 -5.48 -3.72 6.96
CA TRP A 79 -5.91 -2.32 6.79
C TRP A 79 -6.05 -1.57 8.12
N LYS A 80 -6.54 -2.23 9.18
CA LYS A 80 -6.61 -1.64 10.52
C LYS A 80 -5.23 -1.19 11.03
N GLU A 81 -4.18 -1.98 10.75
CA GLU A 81 -2.82 -1.61 11.11
C GLU A 81 -2.24 -0.56 10.16
N PHE A 82 -2.54 -0.65 8.86
CA PHE A 82 -2.10 0.32 7.87
C PHE A 82 -2.64 1.74 8.16
N ASP A 83 -3.87 1.85 8.67
CA ASP A 83 -4.51 3.13 9.02
C ASP A 83 -3.76 3.90 10.13
N THR A 84 -2.82 3.27 10.85
CA THR A 84 -1.91 3.98 11.77
C THR A 84 -1.01 4.99 11.06
N TYR A 85 -0.76 4.81 9.75
CA TYR A 85 0.06 5.68 8.92
C TYR A 85 -0.71 6.78 8.19
N LYS A 86 -2.02 6.96 8.47
CA LYS A 86 -2.95 7.88 7.78
C LYS A 86 -2.52 9.35 7.68
N ILE A 87 -1.60 9.82 8.52
CA ILE A 87 -1.04 11.18 8.40
C ILE A 87 -0.18 11.30 7.12
N GLY A 88 0.46 10.21 6.71
CA GLY A 88 1.30 10.13 5.50
C GLY A 88 0.71 9.31 4.36
N THR A 89 -0.50 8.75 4.53
CA THR A 89 -1.16 7.93 3.53
C THR A 89 -2.57 8.44 3.26
N VAL A 90 -2.99 8.36 2.00
CA VAL A 90 -4.37 8.56 1.58
C VAL A 90 -4.82 7.28 0.89
N ALA A 91 -6.02 6.79 1.18
CA ALA A 91 -6.59 5.62 0.54
C ALA A 91 -7.98 5.95 -0.01
N ASN A 92 -8.26 5.46 -1.22
CA ASN A 92 -9.55 5.56 -1.87
C ASN A 92 -10.04 4.19 -2.31
N SER A 93 -11.32 3.92 -2.10
CA SER A 93 -12.00 2.72 -2.56
C SER A 93 -13.50 2.96 -2.65
N THR A 94 -14.18 2.21 -3.52
CA THR A 94 -15.64 2.16 -3.49
C THR A 94 -16.13 1.61 -2.16
N SER A 95 -17.21 2.16 -1.61
CA SER A 95 -17.73 1.73 -0.32
C SER A 95 -18.16 0.26 -0.36
N THR A 96 -17.50 -0.57 0.44
CA THR A 96 -17.85 -1.99 0.60
C THR A 96 -19.31 -2.14 1.02
N MET A 97 -19.77 -1.36 1.99
CA MET A 97 -21.15 -1.43 2.49
C MET A 97 -22.20 -1.26 1.38
N HIS A 98 -21.91 -0.40 0.39
CA HIS A 98 -22.82 -0.13 -0.73
C HIS A 98 -22.78 -1.19 -1.83
N LYS A 99 -21.67 -1.94 -1.95
CA LYS A 99 -21.43 -2.86 -3.08
C LYS A 99 -21.18 -4.31 -2.67
N ILE A 100 -21.20 -4.63 -1.38
CA ILE A 100 -20.88 -5.97 -0.89
C ILE A 100 -21.78 -7.08 -1.46
N HIS A 101 -23.02 -6.74 -1.81
CA HIS A 101 -23.99 -7.68 -2.38
C HIS A 101 -23.91 -7.79 -3.91
N SER A 102 -23.07 -6.99 -4.57
CA SER A 102 -23.02 -6.92 -6.05
C SER A 102 -22.29 -8.09 -6.70
N GLN A 103 -21.55 -8.88 -5.92
CA GLN A 103 -20.84 -10.07 -6.38
C GLN A 103 -21.05 -11.22 -5.40
N GLU A 104 -21.06 -12.45 -5.93
CA GLU A 104 -21.07 -13.69 -5.15
C GLU A 104 -19.85 -13.79 -4.22
N PHE A 105 -20.05 -14.27 -3.00
CA PHE A 105 -18.94 -14.52 -2.07
C PHE A 105 -18.19 -15.80 -2.44
N THR A 106 -16.89 -15.68 -2.62
CA THR A 106 -15.99 -16.81 -2.93
C THR A 106 -14.80 -16.83 -1.98
N LEU A 107 -14.12 -17.97 -1.89
CA LEU A 107 -12.95 -18.13 -1.01
C LEU A 107 -11.82 -17.13 -1.35
N ASP A 108 -11.66 -16.78 -2.62
CA ASP A 108 -10.62 -15.85 -3.10
C ASP A 108 -10.83 -14.40 -2.61
N HIS A 109 -12.04 -14.07 -2.14
CA HIS A 109 -12.32 -12.79 -1.50
C HIS A 109 -11.74 -12.69 -0.09
N PHE A 110 -11.16 -13.75 0.46
CA PHE A 110 -10.67 -13.80 1.83
C PHE A 110 -9.20 -14.23 1.90
N SER A 111 -8.46 -13.66 2.84
CA SER A 111 -7.11 -14.10 3.18
C SER A 111 -7.20 -15.37 4.04
N CYS A 112 -7.00 -16.52 3.41
CA CYS A 112 -7.12 -17.85 4.04
C CYS A 112 -5.80 -18.65 3.97
N ASP A 113 -4.73 -18.03 3.46
CA ASP A 113 -3.44 -18.66 3.14
C ASP A 113 -2.78 -19.37 4.34
N GLN A 114 -2.96 -18.80 5.53
CA GLN A 114 -2.36 -19.29 6.78
C GLN A 114 -3.32 -20.17 7.60
N MET A 115 -4.55 -20.39 7.14
CA MET A 115 -5.53 -21.22 7.87
C MET A 115 -5.18 -22.70 7.76
N THR A 116 -5.35 -23.43 8.86
CA THR A 116 -5.31 -24.90 8.84
C THR A 116 -6.50 -25.46 8.06
N GLU A 117 -6.41 -26.69 7.56
CA GLU A 117 -7.48 -27.31 6.78
C GLU A 117 -8.83 -27.33 7.53
N LYS A 118 -8.83 -27.70 8.82
CA LYS A 118 -10.04 -27.66 9.66
C LYS A 118 -10.63 -26.25 9.78
N THR A 119 -9.78 -25.22 9.81
CA THR A 119 -10.24 -23.82 9.87
C THR A 119 -10.83 -23.38 8.52
N LYS A 120 -10.21 -23.80 7.41
CA LYS A 120 -10.73 -23.56 6.05
C LYS A 120 -12.11 -24.20 5.85
N GLU A 121 -12.35 -25.40 6.39
CA GLU A 121 -13.68 -26.03 6.35
C GLU A 121 -14.75 -25.13 6.99
N GLN A 122 -14.46 -24.54 8.16
CA GLN A 122 -15.38 -23.60 8.81
C GLN A 122 -15.55 -22.31 8.01
N MET A 123 -14.47 -21.81 7.42
CA MET A 123 -14.51 -20.64 6.54
C MET A 123 -15.41 -20.87 5.32
N ILE A 124 -15.36 -22.06 4.72
CA ILE A 124 -16.22 -22.42 3.58
C ILE A 124 -17.70 -22.41 4.00
N LEU A 125 -18.03 -22.92 5.19
CA LEU A 125 -19.40 -22.86 5.71
C LEU A 125 -19.86 -21.42 5.94
N LEU A 126 -19.00 -20.57 6.50
CA LEU A 126 -19.28 -19.15 6.69
C LEU A 126 -19.54 -18.44 5.35
N ILE A 127 -18.69 -18.68 4.34
CA ILE A 127 -18.84 -18.10 3.00
C ILE A 127 -20.16 -18.53 2.35
N LYS A 128 -20.52 -19.82 2.44
CA LYS A 128 -21.80 -20.33 1.95
C LYS A 128 -22.99 -19.63 2.62
N TYR A 129 -22.90 -19.38 3.92
CA TYR A 129 -23.95 -18.67 4.64
C TYR A 129 -24.03 -17.18 4.27
N LEU A 130 -22.89 -16.50 4.11
CA LEU A 130 -22.85 -15.12 3.59
C LEU A 130 -23.49 -15.03 2.19
N GLU A 131 -23.30 -16.05 1.35
CA GLU A 131 -23.89 -16.12 0.02
C GLU A 131 -25.40 -16.38 0.03
N ASP A 132 -25.89 -17.23 0.95
CA ASP A 132 -27.32 -17.41 1.20
C ASP A 132 -27.98 -16.09 1.64
N LEU A 133 -27.36 -15.37 2.57
CA LEU A 133 -27.81 -14.04 2.99
C LEU A 133 -27.82 -13.04 1.82
N ARG A 134 -26.78 -13.06 0.97
CA ARG A 134 -26.69 -12.21 -0.22
C ARG A 134 -27.84 -12.47 -1.19
N THR A 135 -28.13 -13.75 -1.46
CA THR A 135 -29.22 -14.16 -2.35
C THR A 135 -30.58 -13.74 -1.79
N LYS A 136 -30.84 -14.01 -0.51
CA LYS A 136 -32.05 -13.55 0.18
C LYS A 136 -32.22 -12.03 0.14
N TYR A 137 -31.13 -11.28 0.35
CA TYR A 137 -31.16 -9.83 0.21
C TYR A 137 -31.49 -9.39 -1.22
N LEU A 138 -30.93 -10.05 -2.24
CA LEU A 138 -31.19 -9.69 -3.63
C LEU A 138 -32.65 -9.95 -4.03
N GLU A 139 -33.24 -11.03 -3.54
CA GLU A 139 -34.64 -11.42 -3.80
C GLU A 139 -35.64 -10.53 -3.05
N THR A 140 -35.42 -10.33 -1.74
CA THR A 140 -36.41 -9.68 -0.86
C THR A 140 -36.19 -8.17 -0.70
N LYS A 141 -34.97 -7.70 -0.91
CA LYS A 141 -34.49 -6.36 -0.52
C LYS A 141 -34.63 -6.05 0.98
N ASP A 142 -34.85 -7.06 1.83
CA ASP A 142 -34.92 -6.87 3.28
C ASP A 142 -33.56 -6.48 3.85
N LYS A 143 -33.49 -5.30 4.46
CA LYS A 143 -32.27 -4.75 5.04
C LYS A 143 -31.69 -5.63 6.14
N GLN A 144 -32.48 -6.49 6.79
CA GLN A 144 -31.97 -7.38 7.82
C GLN A 144 -30.88 -8.31 7.28
N TYR A 145 -31.10 -8.96 6.14
CA TYR A 145 -30.09 -9.82 5.51
C TYR A 145 -28.83 -9.05 5.12
N TRP A 146 -28.97 -7.79 4.70
CA TRP A 146 -27.81 -6.93 4.44
C TRP A 146 -27.02 -6.63 5.72
N TYR A 147 -27.70 -6.30 6.83
CA TYR A 147 -27.03 -6.09 8.12
C TYR A 147 -26.32 -7.35 8.60
N ASP A 148 -26.94 -8.52 8.42
CA ASP A 148 -26.32 -9.81 8.78
C ASP A 148 -25.02 -10.02 7.99
N ILE A 149 -25.01 -9.74 6.68
CA ILE A 149 -23.77 -9.79 5.87
C ILE A 149 -22.71 -8.85 6.44
N ILE A 150 -23.05 -7.60 6.73
CA ILE A 150 -22.09 -6.60 7.20
C ILE A 150 -21.48 -7.01 8.54
N GLN A 151 -22.31 -7.42 9.49
CA GLN A 151 -21.88 -7.71 10.86
C GLN A 151 -21.14 -9.05 10.96
N LEU A 152 -21.45 -9.99 10.06
CA LEU A 152 -20.82 -11.30 10.03
C LEU A 152 -19.53 -11.33 9.18
N LEU A 153 -19.28 -10.33 8.34
CA LEU A 153 -18.13 -10.28 7.44
C LEU A 153 -16.81 -10.42 8.23
N PRO A 154 -16.02 -11.49 8.00
CA PRO A 154 -14.79 -11.70 8.74
C PRO A 154 -13.71 -10.69 8.35
N SER A 155 -12.81 -10.41 9.29
CA SER A 155 -11.67 -9.48 9.06
C SER A 155 -10.68 -9.97 8.01
N SER A 156 -10.76 -11.23 7.59
CA SER A 156 -10.00 -11.79 6.48
C SER A 156 -10.48 -11.31 5.11
N TYR A 157 -11.64 -10.63 5.01
CA TYR A 157 -12.15 -10.11 3.73
C TYR A 157 -11.15 -9.13 3.09
N ASN A 158 -10.81 -9.37 1.83
CA ASN A 158 -9.87 -8.56 1.06
C ASN A 158 -10.57 -7.32 0.50
N GLN A 159 -9.91 -6.17 0.65
CA GLN A 159 -10.30 -4.92 0.01
C GLN A 159 -9.19 -4.42 -0.89
N LEU A 160 -9.57 -4.00 -2.09
CA LEU A 160 -8.74 -3.22 -3.00
C LEU A 160 -8.91 -1.73 -2.67
N ARG A 161 -7.79 -1.05 -2.42
CA ARG A 161 -7.74 0.41 -2.28
C ARG A 161 -6.61 0.96 -3.14
N THR A 162 -6.86 2.09 -3.79
CA THR A 162 -5.80 2.90 -4.40
C THR A 162 -5.24 3.80 -3.31
N CYS A 163 -3.94 3.73 -3.09
CA CYS A 163 -3.25 4.45 -2.04
C CYS A 163 -2.23 5.44 -2.61
N THR A 164 -2.13 6.61 -1.98
CA THR A 164 -1.10 7.60 -2.25
C THR A 164 -0.30 7.87 -0.97
N PHE A 165 1.02 7.89 -1.09
CA PHE A 165 1.96 8.21 -0.01
C PHE A 165 3.31 8.68 -0.59
N ASN A 166 4.34 8.87 0.23
CA ASN A 166 5.65 9.32 -0.22
C ASN A 166 6.80 8.47 0.32
N TYR A 167 8.01 8.71 -0.17
CA TYR A 167 9.20 7.93 0.23
C TYR A 167 9.52 8.04 1.72
N GLU A 168 9.27 9.19 2.37
CA GLU A 168 9.47 9.31 3.82
C GLU A 168 8.50 8.39 4.59
N THR A 169 7.26 8.26 4.12
CA THR A 169 6.30 7.30 4.68
C THR A 169 6.77 5.87 4.50
N MET A 170 7.38 5.52 3.36
CA MET A 170 7.92 4.17 3.12
C MET A 170 9.05 3.82 4.07
N ILE A 171 9.95 4.76 4.38
CA ILE A 171 10.99 4.57 5.40
C ILE A 171 10.33 4.18 6.74
N ASN A 172 9.35 4.99 7.17
CA ASN A 172 8.69 4.77 8.45
C ASN A 172 7.98 3.41 8.50
N ILE A 173 7.24 3.04 7.44
CA ILE A 173 6.56 1.75 7.37
C ILE A 173 7.56 0.61 7.37
N TYR A 174 8.56 0.64 6.48
CA TYR A 174 9.52 -0.44 6.33
C TYR A 174 10.24 -0.76 7.65
N HIS A 175 10.83 0.24 8.31
CA HIS A 175 11.54 0.00 9.57
C HIS A 175 10.63 -0.43 10.71
N SER A 176 9.36 -0.01 10.72
CA SER A 176 8.39 -0.43 11.75
C SER A 176 7.84 -1.83 11.52
N ARG A 177 7.81 -2.32 10.26
CA ARG A 177 7.03 -3.51 9.87
C ARG A 177 7.85 -4.65 9.27
N LYS A 178 9.13 -4.45 8.95
CA LYS A 178 9.97 -5.49 8.34
C LYS A 178 10.13 -6.79 9.16
N ASN A 179 9.95 -6.71 10.48
CA ASN A 179 10.03 -7.85 11.41
C ASN A 179 8.66 -8.17 12.03
N HIS A 180 7.57 -7.82 11.36
CA HIS A 180 6.22 -7.99 11.91
C HIS A 180 5.80 -9.47 11.98
N LYS A 181 4.81 -9.80 12.80
CA LYS A 181 4.29 -11.17 12.89
C LYS A 181 3.43 -11.58 11.69
N LEU A 182 2.93 -10.61 10.92
CA LEU A 182 2.00 -10.86 9.82
C LEU A 182 2.78 -10.96 8.51
N GLN A 183 2.51 -12.02 7.75
CA GLN A 183 3.16 -12.26 6.47
C GLN A 183 2.81 -11.20 5.42
N GLU A 184 1.65 -10.57 5.52
CA GLU A 184 1.22 -9.47 4.66
C GLU A 184 2.14 -8.25 4.79
N TRP A 185 2.64 -7.96 5.99
CA TRP A 185 3.60 -6.87 6.20
C TRP A 185 4.96 -7.20 5.60
N HIS A 186 5.41 -8.46 5.67
CA HIS A 186 6.63 -8.89 4.98
C HIS A 186 6.48 -8.75 3.46
N THR A 187 5.35 -9.19 2.91
CA THR A 187 5.03 -9.02 1.48
C THR A 187 5.04 -7.55 1.08
N PHE A 188 4.46 -6.67 1.90
CA PHE A 188 4.48 -5.23 1.66
C PHE A 188 5.88 -4.62 1.77
N CYS A 189 6.70 -5.05 2.74
CA CYS A 189 8.07 -4.57 2.89
C CYS A 189 8.96 -5.03 1.73
N GLN A 190 8.81 -6.27 1.27
CA GLN A 190 9.47 -6.77 0.06
C GLN A 190 9.06 -5.93 -1.17
N TRP A 191 7.79 -5.54 -1.28
CA TRP A 191 7.38 -4.61 -2.32
C TRP A 191 8.05 -3.23 -2.18
N ILE A 192 8.18 -2.68 -0.96
CA ILE A 192 8.91 -1.42 -0.73
C ILE A 192 10.35 -1.51 -1.26
N GLU A 193 11.02 -2.65 -1.07
CA GLU A 193 12.39 -2.89 -1.57
C GLU A 193 12.47 -2.84 -3.11
N THR A 194 11.36 -3.04 -3.83
CA THR A 194 11.31 -2.95 -5.31
C THR A 194 11.12 -1.53 -5.82
N LEU A 195 10.85 -0.54 -4.95
CA LEU A 195 10.67 0.84 -5.38
C LEU A 195 11.96 1.39 -6.02
N PRO A 196 11.87 2.27 -7.02
CA PRO A 196 13.04 2.91 -7.62
C PRO A 196 13.95 3.55 -6.56
N TYR A 197 15.22 3.17 -6.54
CA TYR A 197 16.21 3.65 -5.56
C TYR A 197 15.85 3.36 -4.08
N ALA A 198 15.08 2.29 -3.82
CA ALA A 198 14.69 1.92 -2.45
C ALA A 198 15.89 1.67 -1.54
N LYS A 199 16.90 0.93 -2.03
CA LYS A 199 18.12 0.64 -1.25
C LYS A 199 18.78 1.91 -0.75
N GLU A 200 18.94 2.88 -1.64
CA GLU A 200 19.66 4.13 -1.40
C GLU A 200 18.86 5.14 -0.56
N LEU A 201 17.54 5.19 -0.77
CA LEU A 201 16.70 6.28 -0.26
C LEU A 201 15.71 5.84 0.83
N ILE A 202 15.36 4.55 0.88
CA ILE A 202 14.35 4.01 1.81
C ILE A 202 14.96 3.08 2.85
N LEU A 203 15.73 2.08 2.42
CA LEU A 203 16.30 1.07 3.33
C LEU A 203 17.44 1.67 4.17
N LEU A 204 18.14 2.66 3.60
CA LEU A 204 19.25 3.41 4.19
C LEU A 204 20.47 2.55 4.52
N ASP A 205 20.63 1.47 3.77
CA ASP A 205 21.78 0.56 3.84
C ASP A 205 23.04 1.16 3.18
#